data_AF-A0A8J5EKK3-F1
#
_entry.id   AF-A0A8J5EKK3-F1
#
_cell.length_a   1.000
_cell.length_b   1.000
_cell.length_c   1.000
_cell.angle_alpha   90.00
_cell.angle_beta   90.00
_cell.angle_gamma   90.00
#
_symmetry.space_group_name_H-M   'P 1'
#
loop_
_entity.id
_entity.type
_entity.pdbx_description
1 polymer ?
#
loop_
_entity_poly.entity_id
_entity_poly.type
_entity_poly.pdbx_seq_one_letter_code
_entity_poly.pdbx_strand_id
1 'polypeptide(L)'
;MGGIGHLQRYLGWAQMRIRKLLEVKFLMLEPRSAHRPTIIYRPILPSDLEALEQIHVSLFPIRYEREFFLNVVRGHGIVSWAAVDVCRSDGRNGELIGFVTTRLVLAKESEIADLIQYNASRKDATLVYILTLGVVEHYRNHGIGPYFLYIH
;
A
#
# COMPACT_ATOMS: atom_id res chain seq x y z
N MET A 1 37.19 -28.23 -21.17
CA MET A 1 36.43 -27.72 -22.34
C MET A 1 34.95 -27.79 -22.01
N GLY A 2 34.27 -26.65 -21.94
CA GLY A 2 32.83 -26.60 -21.64
C GLY A 2 32.45 -25.34 -20.87
N GLY A 3 32.21 -24.23 -21.55
CA GLY A 3 31.90 -22.97 -20.87
C GLY A 3 31.46 -21.81 -21.76
N ILE A 4 30.93 -22.06 -22.97
CA ILE A 4 30.49 -20.97 -23.87
C ILE A 4 29.00 -21.11 -24.29
N GLY A 5 28.36 -22.27 -24.09
CA GLY A 5 26.97 -22.49 -24.49
C GLY A 5 25.89 -21.83 -23.60
N HIS A 6 26.25 -21.33 -22.41
CA HIS A 6 25.24 -20.84 -21.46
C HIS A 6 24.89 -19.36 -21.66
N LEU A 7 25.83 -18.50 -22.08
CA LEU A 7 25.58 -17.06 -22.23
C LEU A 7 24.73 -16.70 -23.46
N GLN A 8 24.80 -17.46 -24.54
CA GLN A 8 24.01 -17.18 -25.75
C GLN A 8 22.49 -17.36 -25.55
N ARG A 9 22.07 -18.27 -24.65
CA ARG A 9 20.65 -18.46 -24.32
C ARG A 9 20.06 -17.31 -23.51
N TYR A 10 20.85 -16.65 -22.66
CA TYR A 10 20.40 -15.50 -21.87
C TYR A 10 20.20 -14.25 -22.74
N LEU A 11 21.06 -14.01 -23.74
CA LEU A 11 20.88 -12.88 -24.65
C LEU A 11 19.60 -12.99 -25.49
N GLY A 12 19.29 -14.19 -26.00
CA GLY A 12 18.05 -14.42 -26.75
C GLY A 12 16.79 -14.23 -25.92
N TRP A 13 16.82 -14.63 -24.63
CA TRP A 13 15.72 -14.42 -23.69
C TRP A 13 15.52 -12.94 -23.33
N ALA A 14 16.60 -12.20 -23.12
CA ALA A 14 16.54 -10.76 -22.83
C ALA A 14 15.99 -9.96 -24.02
N GLN A 15 16.42 -10.27 -25.24
CA GLN A 15 15.94 -9.60 -26.46
C GLN A 15 14.45 -9.86 -26.74
N MET A 16 13.95 -11.09 -26.55
CA MET A 16 12.52 -11.38 -26.69
C MET A 16 11.67 -10.62 -25.67
N ARG A 17 12.15 -10.48 -24.43
CA ARG A 17 11.42 -9.77 -23.37
C ARG A 17 11.37 -8.27 -23.62
N ILE A 18 12.45 -7.68 -24.16
CA ILE A 18 12.48 -6.27 -24.56
C ILE A 18 11.57 -6.01 -25.76
N ARG A 19 11.57 -6.89 -26.78
CA ARG A 19 10.66 -6.77 -27.93
C ARG A 19 9.19 -6.89 -27.51
N LYS A 20 8.86 -7.86 -26.64
CA LYS A 20 7.51 -8.00 -26.06
C LYS A 20 7.12 -6.79 -25.20
N LEU A 21 8.06 -6.20 -24.43
CA LEU A 21 7.83 -4.96 -23.69
C LEU A 21 7.61 -3.74 -24.62
N LEU A 22 8.35 -3.64 -25.72
CA LEU A 22 8.23 -2.54 -26.68
C LEU A 22 6.95 -2.65 -27.51
N GLU A 23 6.54 -3.85 -27.88
CA GLU A 23 5.30 -4.12 -28.63
C GLU A 23 4.06 -3.89 -27.74
N VAL A 24 4.12 -4.26 -26.45
CA VAL A 24 3.11 -3.90 -25.43
C VAL A 24 3.09 -2.38 -25.17
N LYS A 25 4.24 -1.70 -25.18
CA LYS A 25 4.30 -0.23 -25.05
C LYS A 25 3.71 0.50 -26.26
N PHE A 26 3.93 0.00 -27.48
CA PHE A 26 3.43 0.66 -28.71
C PHE A 26 1.91 0.50 -28.87
N LEU A 27 1.33 -0.62 -28.42
CA LEU A 27 -0.13 -0.85 -28.39
C LEU A 27 -0.86 -0.12 -27.26
N MET A 28 -0.15 0.45 -26.27
CA MET A 28 -0.72 1.22 -25.15
C MET A 28 -0.81 2.73 -25.44
N LEU A 29 -0.39 3.20 -26.61
CA LEU A 29 -0.54 4.59 -27.06
C LEU A 29 -1.79 4.76 -27.92
N GLU A 30 -2.96 4.53 -27.36
CA GLU A 30 -4.20 5.14 -27.85
C GLU A 30 -4.94 5.83 -26.70
N PRO A 31 -5.48 7.05 -26.89
CA PRO A 31 -6.00 7.89 -25.82
C PRO A 31 -7.36 7.38 -25.36
N ARG A 32 -7.36 6.36 -24.49
CA ARG A 32 -8.51 6.04 -23.66
C ARG A 32 -8.69 7.21 -22.70
N SER A 33 -9.85 7.88 -22.80
CA SER A 33 -10.34 8.94 -21.90
C SER A 33 -9.51 9.02 -20.62
N ALA A 34 -8.60 9.98 -20.54
CA ALA A 34 -7.60 10.06 -19.48
C ALA A 34 -8.31 10.20 -18.12
N HIS A 35 -8.58 9.07 -17.46
CA HIS A 35 -9.13 9.03 -16.12
C HIS A 35 -8.13 9.77 -15.22
N ARG A 36 -8.54 10.93 -14.74
CA ARG A 36 -7.75 11.74 -13.81
C ARG A 36 -8.27 11.41 -12.42
N PRO A 37 -7.63 10.50 -11.68
CA PRO A 37 -8.12 10.11 -10.38
C PRO A 37 -8.07 11.32 -9.43
N THR A 38 -9.17 11.59 -8.73
CA THR A 38 -9.18 12.57 -7.63
C THR A 38 -9.14 11.79 -6.34
N ILE A 39 -7.98 11.80 -5.68
CA ILE A 39 -7.77 11.02 -4.47
C ILE A 39 -8.15 11.85 -3.25
N ILE A 40 -9.04 11.31 -2.43
CA ILE A 40 -9.40 11.85 -1.12
C ILE A 40 -8.93 10.89 -0.05
N TYR A 41 -8.43 11.45 1.05
CA TYR A 41 -8.06 10.70 2.24
C TYR A 41 -9.12 10.91 3.31
N ARG A 42 -9.59 9.82 3.91
CA ARG A 42 -10.59 9.84 4.99
C ARG A 42 -10.31 8.75 6.00
N PRO A 43 -10.84 8.81 7.23
CA PRO A 43 -10.82 7.67 8.13
C PRO A 43 -11.46 6.44 7.47
N ILE A 44 -10.96 5.25 7.81
CA ILE A 44 -11.60 3.99 7.42
C ILE A 44 -12.96 3.88 8.13
N LEU A 45 -13.98 3.42 7.41
CA LEU A 45 -15.36 3.28 7.88
C LEU A 45 -15.77 1.80 8.01
N PRO A 46 -16.81 1.48 8.80
CA PRO A 46 -17.38 0.13 8.88
C PRO A 46 -17.78 -0.46 7.51
N SER A 47 -18.20 0.38 6.57
CA SER A 47 -18.54 -0.02 5.20
C SER A 47 -17.35 -0.50 4.37
N ASP A 48 -16.12 -0.17 4.78
CA ASP A 48 -14.90 -0.56 4.06
C ASP A 48 -14.43 -1.98 4.41
N LEU A 49 -15.06 -2.67 5.37
CA LEU A 49 -14.59 -3.93 5.93
C LEU A 49 -14.23 -4.97 4.86
N GLU A 50 -15.15 -5.21 3.93
CA GLU A 50 -14.94 -6.22 2.89
C GLU A 50 -13.85 -5.80 1.90
N ALA A 51 -13.85 -4.54 1.47
CA ALA A 51 -12.83 -4.01 0.56
C ALA A 51 -11.44 -4.05 1.22
N LEU A 52 -11.33 -3.68 2.49
CA LEU A 52 -10.08 -3.71 3.25
C LEU A 52 -9.53 -5.13 3.37
N GLU A 53 -10.37 -6.10 3.72
CA GLU A 53 -9.99 -7.51 3.83
C GLU A 53 -9.53 -8.06 2.48
N GLN A 54 -10.27 -7.79 1.40
CA GLN A 54 -9.90 -8.22 0.05
C GLN A 54 -8.59 -7.62 -0.43
N ILE A 55 -8.41 -6.29 -0.27
CA ILE A 55 -7.17 -5.64 -0.66
C ILE A 55 -6.02 -6.21 0.18
N HIS A 56 -6.19 -6.41 1.49
CA HIS A 56 -5.15 -6.98 2.34
C HIS A 56 -4.73 -8.38 1.85
N VAL A 57 -5.68 -9.28 1.60
CA VAL A 57 -5.39 -10.64 1.08
C VAL A 57 -4.71 -10.59 -0.29
N SER A 58 -5.06 -9.61 -1.13
CA SER A 58 -4.44 -9.44 -2.44
C SER A 58 -3.00 -8.90 -2.37
N LEU A 59 -2.69 -8.10 -1.35
CA LEU A 59 -1.43 -7.36 -1.25
C LEU A 59 -0.38 -8.07 -0.39
N PHE A 60 -0.81 -8.80 0.63
CA PHE A 60 0.08 -9.37 1.65
C PHE A 60 -0.02 -10.89 1.71
N PRO A 61 1.10 -11.60 1.82
CA PRO A 61 1.09 -13.06 2.00
C PRO A 61 0.64 -13.47 3.42
N ILE A 62 0.72 -12.56 4.39
CA ILE A 62 0.32 -12.80 5.78
C ILE A 62 -1.19 -12.63 5.90
N ARG A 63 -1.86 -13.60 6.52
CA ARG A 63 -3.30 -13.53 6.80
C ARG A 63 -3.53 -13.02 8.21
N TYR A 64 -4.42 -12.03 8.30
CA TYR A 64 -4.94 -11.54 9.57
C TYR A 64 -6.33 -12.13 9.80
N GLU A 65 -6.68 -12.28 11.06
CA GLU A 65 -8.03 -12.71 11.44
C GLU A 65 -9.05 -11.60 11.22
N ARG A 66 -10.32 -11.98 11.01
CA ARG A 66 -11.41 -11.01 10.80
C ARG A 66 -11.53 -9.99 11.93
N GLU A 67 -11.20 -10.38 13.15
CA GLU A 67 -11.21 -9.49 14.33
C GLU A 67 -10.26 -8.30 14.18
N PHE A 68 -9.08 -8.49 13.56
CA PHE A 68 -8.18 -7.39 13.26
C PHE A 68 -8.87 -6.32 12.41
N PHE A 69 -9.51 -6.71 11.30
CA PHE A 69 -10.19 -5.78 10.41
C PHE A 69 -11.40 -5.12 11.08
N LEU A 70 -12.13 -5.85 11.94
CA LEU A 70 -13.20 -5.28 12.75
C LEU A 70 -12.68 -4.19 13.70
N ASN A 71 -11.51 -4.39 14.32
CA ASN A 71 -10.89 -3.38 15.17
C ASN A 71 -10.43 -2.16 14.37
N VAL A 72 -9.91 -2.36 13.16
CA VAL A 72 -9.52 -1.27 12.24
C VAL A 72 -10.72 -0.38 11.91
N VAL A 73 -11.82 -0.97 11.41
CA VAL A 73 -12.99 -0.18 10.95
C VAL A 73 -13.80 0.44 12.09
N ARG A 74 -13.63 -0.04 13.32
CA ARG A 74 -14.25 0.51 14.54
C ARG A 74 -13.35 1.52 15.26
N GLY A 75 -12.09 1.65 14.86
CA GLY A 75 -11.12 2.50 15.55
C GLY A 75 -10.73 2.00 16.95
N HIS A 76 -10.86 0.70 17.21
CA HIS A 76 -10.55 0.11 18.52
C HIS A 76 -9.04 -0.11 18.68
N GLY A 77 -8.36 0.89 19.26
CA GLY A 77 -6.92 0.84 19.48
C GLY A 77 -6.07 0.93 18.20
N ILE A 78 -6.72 1.16 17.05
CA ILE A 78 -6.11 1.31 15.74
C ILE A 78 -6.59 2.64 15.15
N VAL A 79 -5.64 3.48 14.74
CA VAL A 79 -5.91 4.67 13.94
C VAL A 79 -5.70 4.29 12.48
N SER A 80 -6.63 4.62 11.59
CA SER A 80 -6.53 4.18 10.21
C SER A 80 -7.12 5.18 9.22
N TRP A 81 -6.49 5.23 8.04
CA TRP A 81 -6.86 6.12 6.94
C TRP A 81 -7.00 5.33 5.64
N ALA A 82 -8.00 5.71 4.86
CA ALA A 82 -8.28 5.23 3.52
C ALA A 82 -7.89 6.31 2.50
N ALA A 83 -7.43 5.85 1.32
CA ALA A 83 -7.45 6.63 0.10
C ALA A 83 -8.60 6.10 -0.77
N VAL A 84 -9.38 7.02 -1.34
CA VAL A 84 -10.49 6.71 -2.24
C VAL A 84 -10.39 7.56 -3.50
N ASP A 85 -10.75 6.99 -4.64
CA ASP A 85 -10.92 7.75 -5.88
C ASP A 85 -12.41 8.07 -6.06
N VAL A 86 -12.72 9.37 -6.11
CA VAL A 86 -14.10 9.86 -6.24
C VAL A 86 -14.52 10.15 -7.68
N CYS A 87 -13.61 9.99 -8.64
CA CYS A 87 -13.89 10.23 -10.06
C CYS A 87 -14.20 8.95 -10.84
N ARG A 88 -14.32 7.80 -10.18
CA ARG A 88 -14.55 6.52 -10.84
C ARG A 88 -15.93 6.50 -11.52
N SER A 89 -15.94 6.09 -12.79
CA SER A 89 -17.17 5.99 -13.59
C SER A 89 -17.93 4.68 -13.42
N ASP A 90 -17.36 3.72 -12.68
CA ASP A 90 -17.89 2.36 -12.50
C ASP A 90 -18.86 2.23 -11.31
N GLY A 91 -19.30 3.36 -10.73
CA GLY A 91 -20.19 3.37 -9.57
C GLY A 91 -19.53 2.97 -8.26
N ARG A 92 -18.23 2.63 -8.26
CA ARG A 92 -17.45 2.30 -7.05
C ARG A 92 -16.74 3.53 -6.48
N ASN A 93 -17.39 4.69 -6.62
CA ASN A 93 -16.93 5.94 -6.03
C ASN A 93 -16.90 5.80 -4.50
N GLY A 94 -15.75 6.07 -3.90
CA GLY A 94 -15.56 5.92 -2.47
C GLY A 94 -15.12 4.53 -2.02
N GLU A 95 -14.97 3.56 -2.95
CA GLU A 95 -14.29 2.29 -2.67
C GLU A 95 -12.81 2.55 -2.39
N LEU A 96 -12.29 1.82 -1.42
CA LEU A 96 -10.94 1.94 -0.93
C LEU A 96 -9.93 1.53 -2.02
N ILE A 97 -8.95 2.39 -2.31
CA ILE A 97 -7.86 2.11 -3.26
C ILE A 97 -6.50 2.02 -2.55
N GLY A 98 -6.46 2.38 -1.28
CA GLY A 98 -5.31 2.21 -0.41
C GLY A 98 -5.64 2.51 1.04
N PHE A 99 -4.80 2.05 1.94
CA PHE A 99 -4.94 2.26 3.38
C PHE A 99 -3.61 2.36 4.09
N VAL A 100 -3.67 2.94 5.29
CA VAL A 100 -2.70 2.75 6.36
C VAL A 100 -3.43 2.44 7.66
N THR A 101 -2.94 1.46 8.41
CA THR A 101 -3.42 1.14 9.77
C THR A 101 -2.27 1.28 10.75
N THR A 102 -2.47 2.02 11.82
CA THR A 102 -1.44 2.31 12.83
C THR A 102 -1.95 2.08 14.25
N ARG A 103 -1.02 1.86 15.17
CA ARG A 103 -1.30 1.79 16.61
C ARG A 103 -0.39 2.77 17.35
N LEU A 104 -0.94 3.41 18.37
CA LEU A 104 -0.17 4.21 19.31
C LEU A 104 0.43 3.30 20.39
N VAL A 105 1.75 3.39 20.58
CA VAL A 105 2.51 2.59 21.54
C VAL A 105 3.38 3.51 22.38
N LEU A 106 3.45 3.31 23.70
CA LEU A 106 4.36 4.07 24.54
C LEU A 106 5.81 3.73 24.18
N ALA A 107 6.66 4.75 24.01
CA ALA A 107 8.04 4.55 23.57
C ALA A 107 8.82 3.60 24.50
N LYS A 108 8.56 3.68 25.81
CA LYS A 108 9.17 2.82 26.84
C LYS A 108 8.75 1.34 26.76
N GLU A 109 7.63 1.04 26.09
CA GLU A 109 7.09 -0.31 25.91
C GLU A 109 7.39 -0.87 24.51
N SER A 110 8.07 -0.08 23.67
CA SER A 110 8.40 -0.48 22.31
C SER A 110 9.66 -1.34 22.25
N GLU A 111 9.74 -2.20 21.25
CA GLU A 111 10.92 -3.04 20.98
C GLU A 111 12.20 -2.23 20.65
N ILE A 112 12.04 -0.95 20.30
CA ILE A 112 13.13 -0.03 19.99
C ILE A 112 13.41 0.97 21.11
N ALA A 113 12.90 0.74 22.33
CA ALA A 113 13.05 1.66 23.46
C ALA A 113 14.52 2.06 23.69
N ASP A 114 15.45 1.11 23.55
CA ASP A 114 16.89 1.33 23.75
C ASP A 114 17.53 2.21 22.65
N LEU A 115 16.93 2.28 21.46
CA LEU A 115 17.39 3.12 20.34
C LEU A 115 16.86 4.56 20.45
N ILE A 116 15.82 4.77 21.26
CA ILE A 116 15.22 6.08 21.44
C ILE A 116 16.02 6.81 22.51
N GLN A 117 16.69 7.91 22.13
CA GLN A 117 17.33 8.79 23.10
C GLN A 117 16.28 9.35 24.05
N TYR A 118 16.24 8.79 25.26
CA TYR A 118 15.27 9.11 26.28
C TYR A 118 15.68 10.41 26.98
N ASN A 119 15.30 11.55 26.41
CA ASN A 119 15.44 12.82 27.11
C ASN A 119 14.43 12.85 28.28
N ALA A 120 14.86 13.30 29.46
CA ALA A 120 14.03 13.30 30.67
C ALA A 120 12.70 14.08 30.55
N SER A 121 12.54 14.92 29.51
CA SER A 121 11.30 15.62 29.14
C SER A 121 10.32 14.80 28.29
N ARG A 122 10.69 13.60 27.84
CA ARG A 122 9.92 12.73 26.91
C ARG A 122 9.43 11.43 27.56
N LYS A 123 9.21 11.42 28.88
CA LYS A 123 8.87 10.20 29.63
C LYS A 123 7.58 9.51 29.16
N ASP A 124 6.66 10.28 28.57
CA ASP A 124 5.38 9.78 28.03
C ASP A 124 5.31 9.87 26.50
N ALA A 125 6.46 9.85 25.82
CA ALA A 125 6.49 9.85 24.37
C ALA A 125 5.75 8.61 23.82
N THR A 126 4.91 8.85 22.82
CA THR A 126 4.16 7.81 22.11
C THR A 126 4.72 7.68 20.69
N LEU A 127 4.76 6.46 20.18
CA LEU A 127 5.17 6.10 18.83
C LEU A 127 3.95 5.70 18.01
N VAL A 128 3.99 6.03 16.72
CA VAL A 128 3.04 5.53 15.73
C VAL A 128 3.65 4.29 15.09
N TYR A 129 3.11 3.11 15.42
CA TYR A 129 3.51 1.84 14.81
C TYR A 129 2.61 1.53 13.63
N ILE A 130 3.17 1.51 12.41
CA ILE A 130 2.42 1.14 11.20
C ILE A 130 2.27 -0.38 11.18
N LEU A 131 1.03 -0.85 11.26
CA LEU A 131 0.70 -2.28 11.20
C LEU A 131 0.68 -2.77 9.74
N THR A 132 -0.02 -2.05 8.87
CA THR A 132 -0.18 -2.39 7.45
C THR A 132 -0.33 -1.11 6.63
N LEU A 133 0.25 -1.09 5.42
CA LEU A 133 0.14 0.02 4.46
C LEU A 133 0.11 -0.53 3.04
N GLY A 134 -0.97 -0.26 2.31
CA GLY A 134 -1.22 -0.87 1.01
C GLY A 134 -1.88 0.09 0.03
N VAL A 135 -1.49 -0.02 -1.24
CA VAL A 135 -2.16 0.65 -2.37
C VAL A 135 -2.38 -0.38 -3.47
N VAL A 136 -3.59 -0.43 -4.02
CA VAL A 136 -3.94 -1.34 -5.11
C VAL A 136 -3.05 -1.07 -6.32
N GLU A 137 -2.72 -2.13 -7.07
CA GLU A 137 -1.60 -2.11 -8.03
C GLU A 137 -1.69 -0.99 -9.07
N HIS A 138 -2.89 -0.75 -9.62
CA HIS A 138 -3.13 0.24 -10.66
C HIS A 138 -3.11 1.71 -10.17
N TYR A 139 -3.08 1.95 -8.86
CA TYR A 139 -2.90 3.28 -8.26
C TYR A 139 -1.51 3.48 -7.66
N ARG A 140 -0.60 2.50 -7.78
CA ARG A 140 0.80 2.64 -7.32
C ARG A 140 1.56 3.65 -8.18
N ASN A 141 2.65 4.19 -7.62
CA ASN A 141 3.51 5.20 -8.27
C ASN A 141 2.82 6.55 -8.57
N HIS A 142 1.67 6.82 -7.94
CA HIS A 142 0.96 8.10 -8.00
C HIS A 142 1.07 8.91 -6.69
N GLY A 143 2.03 8.57 -5.82
CA GLY A 143 2.28 9.31 -4.57
C GLY A 143 1.36 9.00 -3.38
N ILE A 144 0.37 8.10 -3.55
CA ILE A 144 -0.60 7.75 -2.49
C ILE A 144 0.08 7.14 -1.26
N GLY A 145 0.96 6.15 -1.47
CA GLY A 145 1.68 5.48 -0.39
C GLY A 145 2.49 6.45 0.48
N PRO A 146 3.39 7.26 -0.11
CA PRO A 146 4.10 8.31 0.62
C PRO A 146 3.16 9.28 1.36
N TYR A 147 2.03 9.65 0.76
CA TYR A 147 1.09 10.58 1.38
C TYR A 147 0.52 10.06 2.72
N PHE A 148 0.29 8.74 2.85
CA PHE A 148 -0.14 8.16 4.11
C PHE A 148 0.85 8.34 5.27
N LEU A 149 2.15 8.52 4.97
CA LEU A 149 3.16 8.75 6.00
C LEU A 149 3.19 10.20 6.50
N TYR A 150 2.50 11.10 5.81
CA TYR A 150 2.40 12.52 6.18
C TYR A 150 1.08 12.85 6.91
N ILE A 151 0.12 11.93 6.99
CA ILE A 151 -1.24 12.20 7.50
C ILE A 151 -1.38 12.02 9.03
N HIS A 152 -0.29 12.18 9.77
CA HIS A 152 -0.21 11.95 11.22
C HIS A 152 -0.26 13.25 12.03
#